data_AF-A0AAW1K7Y1-F1
#
_entry.id   AF-A0AAW1K7Y1-F1
#
_cell.length_a   1.000
_cell.length_b   1.000
_cell.length_c   1.000
_cell.angle_alpha   90.00
_cell.angle_beta   90.00
_cell.angle_gamma   90.00
#
_symmetry.space_group_name_H-M   'P 1'
#
loop_
_entity.id
_entity.type
_entity.pdbx_description
1 polymer ?
#
loop_
_entity_poly.entity_id
_entity_poly.type
_entity_poly.pdbx_seq_one_letter_code
_entity_poly.pdbx_strand_id
1 'polypeptide(L)'
;MPSKSTLNYPIMLTTLLFFSFLLLILFSTIQFSSSLPSANDPMIKSGPDPFTNLLVAFRKWDAQVDCPRFKEKYHNWAGNGSGSFQMGGYSGGCGGEESRPKHVSVLVKGWTWVPDNMDSLYSCGCGLSCLWTKSSVLADSPDALLFETTTPPLQRRMGEPLRVYMDLEPGRRRSGREDIFVSYHAKDDVQSTYAGSFFHNNRNYYVSSQKNNDVLMYWSSSRCLVERNELAKKILGLVPTHSFGKCLNNVGGLDKGLTMYPPCVKDSSSSPKWWDHLHCVMSHYKFALAIENTMTESYVTEKLFYALDSGAVPIYFGAPNVMDFVPPHSIIDGSKFGSIEELASYVKALADDPVAYAEYHAWRRCGVVGNYGMTRATSLDTLPCRLCDAVSKRGGRNAKAL
;
A
#
# COMPACT_ATOMS: atom_id res chain seq x y z
N MET A 1 28.76 -53.44 53.98
CA MET A 1 29.62 -52.52 54.75
C MET A 1 30.43 -51.68 53.77
N PRO A 2 30.65 -50.38 54.03
CA PRO A 2 30.68 -49.35 53.00
C PRO A 2 32.09 -49.05 52.46
N SER A 3 32.17 -48.52 51.24
CA SER A 3 33.25 -47.62 50.82
C SER A 3 32.68 -46.59 49.85
N LYS A 4 32.88 -45.31 50.20
CA LYS A 4 32.36 -44.12 49.53
C LYS A 4 33.14 -43.87 48.24
N SER A 5 32.44 -43.58 47.14
CA SER A 5 33.00 -42.83 46.01
C SER A 5 32.25 -41.53 45.83
N THR A 6 32.95 -40.44 46.13
CA THR A 6 32.59 -39.03 45.93
C THR A 6 32.23 -38.74 44.47
N LEU A 7 31.00 -38.28 44.21
CA LEU A 7 30.60 -37.77 42.91
C LEU A 7 30.94 -36.28 42.82
N ASN A 8 31.81 -35.93 41.86
CA ASN A 8 32.28 -34.59 41.57
C ASN A 8 31.14 -33.69 41.06
N TYR A 9 30.63 -32.79 41.91
CA TYR A 9 29.64 -31.77 41.57
C TYR A 9 30.14 -30.47 40.87
N PRO A 10 31.45 -30.17 40.66
CA PRO A 10 31.81 -28.85 40.14
C PRO A 10 31.62 -28.71 38.62
N ILE A 11 31.47 -29.80 37.86
CA ILE A 11 31.45 -29.76 36.38
C ILE A 11 30.04 -29.49 35.81
N MET A 12 28.98 -29.93 36.50
CA MET A 12 27.59 -29.67 36.05
C MET A 12 27.12 -28.24 36.35
N LEU A 13 27.64 -27.60 37.40
CA LEU A 13 27.24 -26.22 37.72
C LEU A 13 27.90 -25.22 36.77
N THR A 14 29.15 -25.49 36.34
CA THR A 14 29.85 -24.65 35.37
C THR A 14 29.24 -24.71 33.97
N THR A 15 28.69 -25.84 33.54
CA THR A 15 28.05 -25.96 32.22
C THR A 15 26.67 -25.30 32.17
N LEU A 16 25.90 -25.34 33.27
CA LEU A 16 24.62 -24.61 33.39
C LEU A 16 24.80 -23.09 33.48
N LEU A 17 25.86 -22.62 34.16
CA LEU A 17 26.20 -21.20 34.20
C LEU A 17 26.73 -20.68 32.85
N PHE A 18 27.45 -21.51 32.08
CA PHE A 18 27.92 -21.13 30.75
C PHE A 18 26.78 -21.04 29.74
N PHE A 19 25.79 -21.95 29.78
CA PHE A 19 24.62 -21.90 28.91
C PHE A 19 23.69 -20.73 29.22
N SER A 20 23.53 -20.37 30.50
CA SER A 20 22.74 -19.19 30.90
C SER A 20 23.44 -17.88 30.54
N PHE A 21 24.77 -17.83 30.59
CA PHE A 21 25.54 -16.68 30.12
C PHE A 21 25.53 -16.55 28.59
N LEU A 22 25.56 -17.66 27.84
CA LEU A 22 25.46 -17.65 26.38
C LEU A 22 24.06 -17.21 25.89
N LEU A 23 23.00 -17.60 26.61
CA LEU A 23 21.63 -17.10 26.38
C LEU A 23 21.52 -15.59 26.67
N LEU A 24 22.13 -15.08 27.74
CA LEU A 24 22.16 -13.64 28.04
C LEU A 24 22.98 -12.83 27.02
N ILE A 25 24.01 -13.42 26.41
CA ILE A 25 24.76 -12.79 25.30
C ILE A 25 23.92 -12.79 24.02
N LEU A 26 23.24 -13.89 23.69
CA LEU A 26 22.34 -13.96 22.53
C LEU A 26 21.14 -13.01 22.66
N PHE A 27 20.63 -12.75 23.86
CA PHE A 27 19.59 -11.74 24.10
C PHE A 27 20.12 -10.30 24.14
N SER A 28 21.42 -10.07 24.40
CA SER A 28 22.02 -8.72 24.37
C SER A 28 22.56 -8.32 22.99
N THR A 29 22.75 -9.27 22.06
CA THR A 29 23.18 -8.99 20.68
C THR A 29 22.05 -8.98 19.65
N ILE A 30 20.80 -9.24 20.05
CA ILE A 30 19.62 -9.01 19.19
C ILE A 30 18.96 -7.71 19.64
N GLN A 31 19.67 -6.59 19.44
CA GLN A 31 19.00 -5.32 19.22
C GLN A 31 18.57 -5.31 17.76
N PHE A 32 17.33 -5.74 17.49
CA PHE A 32 16.67 -5.35 16.26
C PHE A 32 16.65 -3.82 16.23
N SER A 33 17.46 -3.23 15.37
CA SER A 33 17.39 -1.81 15.03
C SER A 33 16.12 -1.55 14.20
N SER A 34 14.95 -1.75 14.79
CA SER A 34 13.75 -1.08 14.31
C SER A 34 13.84 0.36 14.77
N SER A 35 14.54 1.20 14.01
CA SER A 35 14.53 2.64 14.20
C SER A 35 13.14 3.17 13.84
N LEU A 36 12.18 3.01 14.75
CA LEU A 36 11.13 4.00 14.91
C LEU A 36 11.80 5.35 15.24
N PRO A 37 11.22 6.49 14.83
CA PRO A 37 11.62 7.74 15.44
C PRO A 37 11.31 7.63 16.93
N SER A 38 12.35 7.54 17.76
CA SER A 38 12.21 7.74 19.20
C SER A 38 11.70 9.16 19.41
N ALA A 39 10.76 9.35 20.32
CA ALA A 39 10.27 10.66 20.76
C ALA A 39 11.34 11.55 21.44
N ASN A 40 12.63 11.21 21.29
CA ASN A 40 13.78 11.82 21.97
C ASN A 40 14.90 12.27 21.01
N ASP A 41 14.64 12.43 19.70
CA ASP A 41 15.56 13.24 18.88
C ASP A 41 15.55 14.67 19.46
N PRO A 42 16.71 15.36 19.61
CA PRO A 42 16.72 16.65 20.27
C PRO A 42 15.90 17.62 19.41
N MET A 43 14.66 17.88 19.82
CA MET A 43 13.87 18.98 19.29
C MET A 43 14.73 20.23 19.43
N ILE A 44 15.21 20.75 18.31
CA ILE A 44 15.70 22.11 18.25
C ILE A 44 14.57 22.98 18.82
N LYS A 45 14.88 23.69 19.90
CA LYS A 45 13.98 24.53 20.70
C LYS A 45 13.44 25.72 19.89
N SER A 46 12.63 25.49 18.88
CA SER A 46 11.77 26.51 18.29
C SER A 46 10.34 26.26 18.76
N GLY A 47 9.64 27.31 19.18
CA GLY A 47 8.20 27.25 19.43
C GLY A 47 7.41 26.95 18.15
N PRO A 48 6.05 26.95 18.21
CA PRO A 48 5.20 26.66 17.06
C PRO A 48 5.54 27.54 15.85
N ASP A 49 5.72 26.95 14.68
CA ASP A 49 6.01 27.60 13.38
C ASP A 49 4.95 27.20 12.34
N PRO A 50 3.69 27.69 12.49
CA PRO A 50 2.61 27.33 11.58
C PRO A 50 2.92 27.76 10.14
N PHE A 51 2.64 26.88 9.18
CA PHE A 51 2.95 27.11 7.76
C PHE A 51 1.82 26.64 6.84
N THR A 52 1.58 27.36 5.74
CA THR A 52 0.65 26.95 4.68
C THR A 52 1.36 26.62 3.36
N ASN A 53 2.50 27.27 3.08
CA ASN A 53 3.23 27.09 1.83
C ASN A 53 4.22 25.92 1.92
N LEU A 54 3.91 24.82 1.26
CA LEU A 54 4.70 23.59 1.28
C LEU A 54 6.09 23.75 0.65
N LEU A 55 6.23 24.60 -0.37
CA LEU A 55 7.53 24.85 -1.01
C LEU A 55 8.49 25.59 -0.08
N VAL A 56 7.95 26.47 0.78
CA VAL A 56 8.75 27.14 1.83
C VAL A 56 9.20 26.13 2.88
N ALA A 57 8.31 25.23 3.30
CA ALA A 57 8.65 24.15 4.23
C ALA A 57 9.76 23.24 3.67
N PHE A 58 9.68 22.87 2.39
CA PHE A 58 10.74 22.09 1.72
C PHE A 58 12.09 22.80 1.71
N ARG A 59 12.12 24.11 1.43
CA ARG A 59 13.38 24.88 1.48
C ARG A 59 13.96 24.96 2.89
N LYS A 60 13.11 25.10 3.92
CA LYS A 60 13.55 25.06 5.33
C LYS A 60 14.18 23.71 5.65
N TRP A 61 13.55 22.61 5.22
CA TRP A 61 14.09 21.27 5.41
C TRP A 61 15.39 21.05 4.64
N ASP A 62 15.49 21.51 3.39
CA ASP A 62 16.73 21.41 2.59
C ASP A 62 17.91 22.13 3.26
N ALA A 63 17.65 23.23 3.98
CA ALA A 63 18.68 23.98 4.68
C ALA A 63 19.13 23.34 6.00
N GLN A 64 18.28 22.52 6.63
CA GLN A 64 18.53 21.96 7.97
C GLN A 64 18.88 20.47 7.96
N VAL A 65 18.23 19.69 7.11
CA VAL A 65 18.34 18.24 7.05
C VAL A 65 19.01 17.79 5.76
N ASP A 66 18.49 18.16 4.59
CA ASP A 66 18.98 17.77 3.26
C ASP A 66 18.85 16.28 2.87
N CYS A 67 19.00 16.01 1.56
CA CYS A 67 18.88 14.67 1.01
C CYS A 67 20.04 13.72 1.38
N PRO A 68 21.32 14.12 1.37
CA PRO A 68 22.41 13.30 1.88
C PRO A 68 22.14 12.71 3.27
N ARG A 69 21.75 13.54 4.26
CA ARG A 69 21.47 13.03 5.62
C ARG A 69 20.25 12.13 5.67
N PHE A 70 19.19 12.48 4.92
CA PHE A 70 18.01 11.62 4.82
C PHE A 70 18.35 10.25 4.20
N LYS A 71 19.17 10.23 3.15
CA LYS A 71 19.66 8.98 2.52
C LYS A 71 20.48 8.17 3.50
N GLU A 72 21.38 8.79 4.24
CA GLU A 72 22.18 8.12 5.26
C GLU A 72 21.30 7.49 6.35
N LYS A 73 20.31 8.23 6.86
CA LYS A 73 19.35 7.74 7.86
C LYS A 73 18.55 6.52 7.38
N TYR A 74 18.21 6.47 6.10
CA TYR A 74 17.34 5.43 5.51
C TYR A 74 18.04 4.52 4.49
N HIS A 75 19.37 4.44 4.48
CA HIS A 75 20.13 3.69 3.45
C HIS A 75 19.79 2.20 3.41
N ASN A 76 19.46 1.60 4.54
CA ASN A 76 19.05 0.20 4.66
C ASN A 76 17.53 0.02 4.72
N TRP A 77 16.75 1.03 4.32
CA TRP A 77 15.30 0.91 4.30
C TRP A 77 14.84 -0.03 3.18
N ALA A 78 14.78 -1.30 3.53
CA ALA A 78 13.84 -2.26 2.97
C ALA A 78 12.87 -2.56 4.12
N GLY A 79 11.56 -2.39 3.92
CA GLY A 79 10.59 -2.81 4.93
C GLY A 79 10.86 -4.27 5.34
N ASN A 80 10.63 -4.59 6.61
CA ASN A 80 11.04 -5.86 7.25
C ASN A 80 10.54 -7.14 6.54
N GLY A 81 9.64 -7.07 5.56
CA GLY A 81 9.08 -8.23 4.88
C GLY A 81 9.76 -8.62 3.57
N SER A 82 10.70 -9.57 3.61
CA SER A 82 11.06 -10.34 2.40
C SER A 82 9.89 -11.18 1.86
N GLY A 83 8.80 -11.33 2.63
CA GLY A 83 7.60 -12.10 2.28
C GLY A 83 6.39 -11.28 1.83
N SER A 84 6.47 -9.94 1.81
CA SER A 84 5.33 -9.05 1.48
C SER A 84 5.13 -8.84 -0.01
N PHE A 85 6.11 -9.24 -0.84
CA PHE A 85 6.05 -9.15 -2.29
C PHE A 85 6.42 -10.45 -2.96
N GLN A 86 5.77 -10.74 -4.09
CA GLN A 86 6.22 -11.78 -5.00
C GLN A 86 7.59 -11.44 -5.60
N MET A 87 8.62 -12.11 -5.12
CA MET A 87 9.94 -12.08 -5.74
C MET A 87 9.88 -12.76 -7.11
N GLY A 88 10.31 -12.06 -8.17
CA GLY A 88 10.55 -12.67 -9.49
C GLY A 88 9.64 -12.25 -10.65
N GLY A 89 8.69 -11.32 -10.46
CA GLY A 89 7.82 -10.85 -11.55
C GLY A 89 8.49 -9.91 -12.59
N TYR A 90 9.58 -9.24 -12.21
CA TYR A 90 10.28 -8.27 -13.07
C TYR A 90 11.74 -8.65 -13.40
N SER A 91 12.35 -9.61 -12.69
CA SER A 91 13.77 -9.97 -12.85
C SER A 91 14.04 -11.48 -12.98
N GLY A 92 13.01 -12.31 -13.20
CA GLY A 92 13.21 -13.70 -13.62
C GLY A 92 13.60 -13.71 -15.10
N GLY A 93 14.86 -14.06 -15.40
CA GLY A 93 15.34 -14.19 -16.78
C GLY A 93 14.38 -15.01 -17.64
N CYS A 94 14.35 -14.73 -18.94
CA CYS A 94 13.56 -15.46 -19.93
C CYS A 94 14.03 -16.94 -20.00
N GLY A 95 13.65 -17.73 -18.99
CA GLY A 95 14.02 -19.14 -18.87
C GLY A 95 13.47 -19.91 -20.05
N GLY A 96 14.39 -20.49 -20.81
CA GLY A 96 14.15 -21.11 -22.11
C GLY A 96 13.18 -22.27 -22.05
N GLU A 97 11.98 -22.06 -22.57
CA GLU A 97 11.14 -23.11 -23.15
C GLU A 97 10.58 -22.54 -24.44
N GLU A 98 11.14 -22.95 -25.58
CA GLU A 98 10.73 -22.52 -26.92
C GLU A 98 9.24 -22.84 -27.23
N SER A 99 8.58 -23.63 -26.38
CA SER A 99 7.21 -24.10 -26.52
C SER A 99 6.14 -23.26 -25.80
N ARG A 100 6.50 -22.18 -25.08
CA ARG A 100 5.50 -21.35 -24.37
C ARG A 100 4.75 -20.42 -25.33
N PRO A 101 3.43 -20.18 -25.11
CA PRO A 101 2.69 -19.18 -25.88
C PRO A 101 3.32 -17.79 -25.75
N LYS A 102 3.75 -17.21 -26.88
CA LYS A 102 4.22 -15.82 -26.95
C LYS A 102 3.10 -14.80 -27.08
N HIS A 103 1.89 -15.26 -27.34
CA HIS A 103 0.68 -14.46 -27.40
C HIS A 103 -0.32 -15.08 -26.42
N VAL A 104 -0.78 -14.27 -25.47
CA VAL A 104 -1.78 -14.69 -24.48
C VAL A 104 -2.94 -13.71 -24.52
N SER A 105 -4.15 -14.27 -24.50
CA SER A 105 -5.39 -13.50 -24.43
C SER A 105 -6.17 -13.84 -23.16
N VAL A 106 -6.53 -12.81 -22.41
CA VAL A 106 -7.33 -12.87 -21.19
C VAL A 106 -8.64 -12.16 -21.45
N LEU A 107 -9.75 -12.91 -21.39
CA LEU A 107 -11.09 -12.35 -21.49
C LEU A 107 -11.68 -12.15 -20.09
N VAL A 108 -12.01 -10.91 -19.76
CA VAL A 108 -12.67 -10.56 -18.49
C VAL A 108 -14.16 -10.89 -18.59
N LYS A 109 -14.67 -11.71 -17.68
CA LYS A 109 -16.07 -12.15 -17.63
C LYS A 109 -16.86 -11.40 -16.55
N GLY A 110 -18.05 -10.94 -16.93
CA GLY A 110 -19.00 -10.32 -16.00
C GLY A 110 -18.64 -8.88 -15.64
N TRP A 111 -19.26 -8.39 -14.57
CA TRP A 111 -18.95 -7.05 -14.05
C TRP A 111 -17.61 -7.07 -13.31
N THR A 112 -16.81 -6.06 -13.57
CA THR A 112 -15.55 -5.82 -12.87
C THR A 112 -15.43 -4.34 -12.49
N TRP A 113 -14.81 -4.06 -11.34
CA TRP A 113 -14.43 -2.70 -10.98
C TRP A 113 -13.11 -2.28 -11.64
N VAL A 114 -12.37 -3.22 -12.25
CA VAL A 114 -11.16 -2.94 -13.01
C VAL A 114 -11.46 -1.91 -14.10
N PRO A 115 -10.72 -0.78 -14.12
CA PRO A 115 -10.93 0.30 -15.08
C PRO A 115 -10.92 -0.16 -16.55
N ASP A 116 -11.76 0.45 -17.39
CA ASP A 116 -11.81 0.16 -18.83
C ASP A 116 -10.52 0.52 -19.57
N ASN A 117 -9.70 1.41 -19.01
CA ASN A 117 -8.40 1.76 -19.59
C ASN A 117 -7.36 0.62 -19.47
N MET A 118 -7.71 -0.49 -18.82
CA MET A 118 -6.93 -1.73 -18.87
C MET A 118 -7.28 -2.61 -20.08
N ASP A 119 -8.33 -2.30 -20.85
CA ASP A 119 -8.63 -3.00 -22.10
C ASP A 119 -7.60 -2.60 -23.17
N SER A 120 -6.63 -3.46 -23.43
CA SER A 120 -5.52 -3.15 -24.34
C SER A 120 -4.72 -4.38 -24.77
N LEU A 121 -3.85 -4.15 -25.76
CA LEU A 121 -2.79 -5.06 -26.16
C LEU A 121 -1.46 -4.58 -25.57
N TYR A 122 -0.91 -5.35 -24.64
CA TYR A 122 0.31 -5.02 -23.92
C TYR A 122 1.52 -5.74 -24.54
N SER A 123 2.63 -4.99 -24.68
CA SER A 123 3.94 -5.56 -24.98
C SER A 123 4.67 -5.83 -23.67
N CYS A 124 4.78 -7.10 -23.28
CA CYS A 124 5.36 -7.54 -22.03
C CYS A 124 6.83 -7.99 -22.20
N GLY A 125 7.49 -8.30 -21.09
CA GLY A 125 8.86 -8.84 -21.11
C GLY A 125 8.97 -10.14 -21.91
N CYS A 126 10.19 -10.45 -22.36
CA CYS A 126 10.50 -11.69 -23.09
C CYS A 126 9.73 -11.89 -24.42
N GLY A 127 9.23 -10.81 -25.03
CA GLY A 127 8.50 -10.87 -26.30
C GLY A 127 7.07 -11.42 -26.17
N LEU A 128 6.55 -11.51 -24.95
CA LEU A 128 5.16 -11.88 -24.68
C LEU A 128 4.24 -10.71 -25.04
N SER A 129 3.23 -10.95 -25.88
CA SER A 129 2.10 -10.01 -26.02
C SER A 129 0.92 -10.48 -25.18
N CYS A 130 0.29 -9.55 -24.47
CA CYS A 130 -0.87 -9.84 -23.64
C CYS A 130 -2.08 -9.03 -24.12
N LEU A 131 -3.09 -9.68 -24.65
CA LEU A 131 -4.39 -9.08 -24.91
C LEU A 131 -5.24 -9.20 -23.64
N TRP A 132 -5.52 -8.09 -22.96
CA TRP A 132 -6.49 -8.03 -21.87
C TRP A 132 -7.72 -7.32 -22.38
N THR A 133 -8.87 -7.99 -22.40
CA THR A 133 -10.08 -7.38 -22.97
C THR A 133 -11.36 -7.83 -22.30
N LYS A 134 -12.38 -6.96 -22.33
CA LYS A 134 -13.78 -7.28 -21.99
C LYS A 134 -14.55 -7.73 -23.24
N SER A 135 -14.00 -7.56 -24.44
CA SER A 135 -14.66 -7.89 -25.70
C SER A 135 -14.44 -9.36 -26.10
N SER A 136 -15.52 -10.14 -26.12
CA SER A 136 -15.48 -11.51 -26.63
C SER A 136 -15.22 -11.61 -28.13
N VAL A 137 -15.35 -10.50 -28.87
CA VAL A 137 -15.05 -10.46 -30.32
C VAL A 137 -13.54 -10.37 -30.54
N LEU A 138 -12.82 -9.66 -29.67
CA LEU A 138 -11.36 -9.55 -29.73
C LEU A 138 -10.66 -10.78 -29.16
N ALA A 139 -11.32 -11.50 -28.26
CA ALA A 139 -10.83 -12.75 -27.67
C ALA A 139 -11.89 -13.85 -27.82
N ASP A 140 -12.01 -14.38 -29.03
CA ASP A 140 -12.97 -15.42 -29.41
C ASP A 140 -12.64 -16.79 -28.76
N SER A 141 -11.36 -17.13 -28.72
CA SER A 141 -10.82 -18.34 -28.13
C SER A 141 -9.70 -18.02 -27.12
N PRO A 142 -10.05 -17.40 -25.97
CA PRO A 142 -9.06 -16.87 -25.06
C PRO A 142 -8.22 -17.98 -24.40
N ASP A 143 -7.03 -17.63 -23.93
CA ASP A 143 -6.18 -18.54 -23.14
C ASP A 143 -6.62 -18.60 -21.68
N ALA A 144 -7.26 -17.54 -21.18
CA ALA A 144 -7.82 -17.48 -19.84
C ALA A 144 -9.12 -16.65 -19.77
N LEU A 145 -10.01 -17.06 -18.86
CA LEU A 145 -11.18 -16.30 -18.43
C LEU A 145 -10.92 -15.74 -17.03
N LEU A 146 -11.03 -14.41 -16.88
CA LEU A 146 -10.90 -13.75 -15.58
C LEU A 146 -12.27 -13.47 -14.95
N PHE A 147 -12.41 -13.85 -13.69
CA PHE A 147 -13.58 -13.62 -12.86
C PHE A 147 -13.19 -12.84 -11.60
N GLU A 148 -13.92 -11.76 -11.26
CA GLU A 148 -13.59 -10.92 -10.09
C GLU A 148 -14.63 -11.00 -8.95
N THR A 149 -15.86 -11.40 -9.27
CA THR A 149 -16.98 -11.43 -8.32
C THR A 149 -17.83 -12.69 -8.44
N THR A 150 -17.60 -13.45 -9.50
CA THR A 150 -18.31 -14.68 -9.80
C THR A 150 -17.35 -15.83 -9.66
N THR A 151 -17.75 -16.87 -8.94
CA THR A 151 -16.93 -18.07 -8.79
C THR A 151 -16.76 -18.74 -10.16
N PRO A 152 -15.54 -19.15 -10.55
CA PRO A 152 -15.33 -19.87 -11.80
C PRO A 152 -16.14 -21.19 -11.88
N PRO A 153 -16.40 -21.69 -13.11
CA PRO A 153 -17.01 -23.00 -13.31
C PRO A 153 -16.25 -24.11 -12.58
N LEU A 154 -16.97 -25.11 -12.07
CA LEU A 154 -16.40 -26.20 -11.27
C LEU A 154 -15.45 -27.09 -12.08
N GLN A 155 -15.80 -27.41 -13.32
CA GLN A 155 -15.03 -28.28 -14.19
C GLN A 155 -14.44 -27.47 -15.35
N ARG A 156 -13.25 -27.85 -15.80
CA ARG A 156 -12.60 -27.36 -17.02
C ARG A 156 -12.19 -28.57 -17.86
N ARG A 157 -12.46 -28.52 -19.16
CA ARG A 157 -12.01 -29.54 -20.12
C ARG A 157 -10.71 -29.12 -20.79
N MET A 158 -9.98 -30.09 -21.33
CA MET A 158 -8.80 -29.80 -22.15
C MET A 158 -9.22 -28.98 -23.39
N GLY A 159 -8.48 -27.92 -23.71
CA GLY A 159 -8.82 -26.98 -24.77
C GLY A 159 -9.69 -25.81 -24.32
N GLU A 160 -10.23 -25.84 -23.09
CA GLU A 160 -10.92 -24.69 -22.50
C GLU A 160 -9.93 -23.72 -21.83
N PRO A 161 -10.24 -22.40 -21.81
CA PRO A 161 -9.39 -21.40 -21.21
C PRO A 161 -9.15 -21.65 -19.71
N LEU A 162 -7.99 -21.25 -19.21
CA LEU A 162 -7.71 -21.26 -17.77
C LEU A 162 -8.69 -20.37 -17.01
N ARG A 163 -9.08 -20.80 -15.81
CA ARG A 163 -9.94 -20.04 -14.90
C ARG A 163 -9.04 -19.17 -14.01
N VAL A 164 -9.10 -17.87 -14.20
CA VAL A 164 -8.45 -16.89 -13.33
C VAL A 164 -9.51 -16.34 -12.40
N TYR A 165 -9.33 -16.51 -11.09
CA TYR A 165 -10.17 -15.86 -10.09
C TYR A 165 -9.38 -14.77 -9.39
N MET A 166 -9.89 -13.54 -9.42
CA MET A 166 -9.28 -12.40 -8.76
C MET A 166 -10.17 -11.94 -7.62
N ASP A 167 -9.58 -11.76 -6.44
CA ASP A 167 -10.32 -11.24 -5.29
C ASP A 167 -9.37 -10.47 -4.38
N LEU A 168 -9.59 -9.16 -4.26
CA LEU A 168 -8.71 -8.26 -3.51
C LEU A 168 -9.27 -7.86 -2.14
N GLU A 169 -10.40 -8.44 -1.69
CA GLU A 169 -11.03 -8.08 -0.39
C GLU A 169 -10.41 -8.82 0.84
N PRO A 170 -10.47 -8.25 2.06
CA PRO A 170 -9.64 -8.63 3.22
C PRO A 170 -10.01 -9.92 3.96
N GLY A 171 -10.88 -10.76 3.39
CA GLY A 171 -11.37 -12.01 4.01
C GLY A 171 -11.46 -13.20 3.06
N ARG A 172 -10.83 -13.10 1.91
CA ARG A 172 -11.10 -13.99 0.76
C ARG A 172 -10.13 -15.15 0.70
N ARG A 173 -10.65 -16.29 0.26
CA ARG A 173 -9.90 -17.53 0.07
C ARG A 173 -10.08 -17.98 -1.38
N ARG A 174 -9.10 -18.75 -1.86
CA ARG A 174 -9.22 -19.56 -3.07
C ARG A 174 -10.58 -20.25 -3.13
N SER A 175 -11.24 -20.23 -4.29
CA SER A 175 -12.53 -20.91 -4.43
C SER A 175 -12.37 -22.43 -4.58
N GLY A 176 -11.14 -22.88 -4.83
CA GLY A 176 -10.82 -24.28 -5.12
C GLY A 176 -11.21 -24.70 -6.54
N ARG A 177 -11.66 -23.76 -7.37
CA ARG A 177 -12.08 -23.99 -8.75
C ARG A 177 -11.21 -23.24 -9.76
N GLU A 178 -10.45 -22.24 -9.34
CA GLU A 178 -9.58 -21.51 -10.24
C GLU A 178 -8.30 -22.29 -10.56
N ASP A 179 -7.77 -22.08 -11.76
CA ASP A 179 -6.44 -22.51 -12.11
C ASP A 179 -5.42 -21.49 -11.61
N ILE A 180 -5.71 -20.19 -11.68
CA ILE A 180 -4.87 -19.09 -11.19
C ILE A 180 -5.69 -18.21 -10.25
N PHE A 181 -5.14 -17.94 -9.06
CA PHE A 181 -5.72 -17.01 -8.09
C PHE A 181 -4.91 -15.70 -8.01
N VAL A 182 -5.59 -14.58 -8.18
CA VAL A 182 -5.02 -13.23 -8.07
C VAL A 182 -5.53 -12.57 -6.79
N SER A 183 -4.62 -12.17 -5.91
CA SER A 183 -4.96 -11.51 -4.64
C SER A 183 -3.91 -10.47 -4.25
N TYR A 184 -4.09 -9.72 -3.16
CA TYR A 184 -3.08 -8.80 -2.66
C TYR A 184 -1.93 -9.49 -1.88
N HIS A 185 -2.05 -10.78 -1.55
CA HIS A 185 -1.02 -11.52 -0.84
C HIS A 185 0.11 -11.99 -1.77
N ALA A 186 1.35 -11.88 -1.31
CA ALA A 186 2.51 -12.34 -2.06
C ALA A 186 2.55 -13.87 -2.30
N LYS A 187 1.89 -14.65 -1.45
CA LYS A 187 1.90 -16.12 -1.55
C LYS A 187 0.94 -16.71 -2.58
N ASP A 188 0.04 -15.90 -3.14
CA ASP A 188 -0.92 -16.38 -4.14
C ASP A 188 -0.28 -16.51 -5.53
N ASP A 189 -1.03 -16.89 -6.57
CA ASP A 189 -0.40 -17.17 -7.87
C ASP A 189 0.10 -15.88 -8.53
N VAL A 190 -0.67 -14.79 -8.42
CA VAL A 190 -0.29 -13.46 -8.90
C VAL A 190 -0.73 -12.42 -7.89
N GLN A 191 0.20 -11.60 -7.41
CA GLN A 191 -0.09 -10.53 -6.45
C GLN A 191 -0.66 -9.31 -7.18
N SER A 192 -1.61 -8.60 -6.58
CA SER A 192 -2.08 -7.30 -7.06
C SER A 192 -2.29 -6.36 -5.89
N THR A 193 -1.39 -5.39 -5.72
CA THR A 193 -1.54 -4.31 -4.75
C THR A 193 -2.47 -3.21 -5.29
N TYR A 194 -2.94 -2.34 -4.39
CA TYR A 194 -3.74 -1.17 -4.76
C TYR A 194 -2.90 0.08 -5.12
N ALA A 195 -1.57 -0.03 -5.17
CA ALA A 195 -0.69 1.11 -5.47
C ALA A 195 -0.59 1.47 -6.96
N GLY A 196 -1.66 1.20 -7.71
CA GLY A 196 -1.75 1.47 -9.14
C GLY A 196 -2.10 2.92 -9.44
N SER A 197 -1.58 3.43 -10.54
CA SER A 197 -1.92 4.72 -11.14
C SER A 197 -3.21 4.68 -11.95
N PHE A 198 -3.73 3.51 -12.33
CA PHE A 198 -4.98 3.42 -13.11
C PHE A 198 -6.19 4.04 -12.42
N PHE A 199 -6.18 4.11 -11.09
CA PHE A 199 -7.18 4.84 -10.32
C PHE A 199 -7.17 6.36 -10.57
N HIS A 200 -6.13 6.90 -11.20
CA HIS A 200 -5.83 8.33 -11.33
C HIS A 200 -6.14 8.90 -12.71
N ASN A 201 -6.14 8.06 -13.76
CA ASN A 201 -6.23 8.49 -15.16
C ASN A 201 -7.52 9.26 -15.52
N ASN A 202 -8.55 9.20 -14.65
CA ASN A 202 -9.82 9.87 -14.83
C ASN A 202 -10.10 10.97 -13.79
N ARG A 203 -9.11 11.52 -13.09
CA ARG A 203 -9.31 12.53 -12.03
C ARG A 203 -8.61 13.85 -12.33
N ASN A 204 -9.05 14.93 -11.70
CA ASN A 204 -8.25 16.16 -11.63
C ASN A 204 -7.08 15.94 -10.66
N TYR A 205 -5.86 16.04 -11.18
CA TYR A 205 -4.61 15.78 -10.45
C TYR A 205 -3.88 17.06 -10.03
N TYR A 206 -4.59 18.19 -9.94
CA TYR A 206 -4.01 19.38 -9.34
C TYR A 206 -3.58 19.07 -7.89
N VAL A 207 -2.30 19.27 -7.59
CA VAL A 207 -1.72 19.11 -6.24
C VAL A 207 -1.37 20.49 -5.71
N SER A 208 -2.09 20.94 -4.68
CA SER A 208 -1.89 22.25 -4.08
C SER A 208 -0.56 22.35 -3.33
N SER A 209 0.21 23.40 -3.60
CA SER A 209 1.35 23.81 -2.77
C SER A 209 0.93 24.57 -1.52
N GLN A 210 -0.34 25.00 -1.44
CA GLN A 210 -0.92 25.70 -0.30
C GLN A 210 -1.77 24.71 0.51
N LYS A 211 -1.47 24.62 1.80
CA LYS A 211 -2.15 23.78 2.78
C LYS A 211 -2.99 24.64 3.72
N ASN A 212 -4.09 24.08 4.21
CA ASN A 212 -4.91 24.69 5.25
C ASN A 212 -4.15 24.74 6.59
N ASN A 213 -4.40 25.78 7.39
CA ASN A 213 -3.94 25.88 8.78
C ASN A 213 -5.05 25.62 9.79
N ASP A 214 -6.29 26.05 9.52
CA ASP A 214 -7.40 25.93 10.49
C ASP A 214 -8.01 24.53 10.50
N VAL A 215 -8.01 23.86 9.35
CA VAL A 215 -8.50 22.48 9.18
C VAL A 215 -7.38 21.61 8.65
N LEU A 216 -6.78 20.83 9.53
CA LEU A 216 -5.53 20.13 9.28
C LEU A 216 -5.71 18.86 8.45
N MET A 217 -6.84 18.18 8.64
CA MET A 217 -7.03 16.80 8.16
C MET A 217 -8.22 16.65 7.21
N TYR A 218 -8.01 15.83 6.18
CA TYR A 218 -9.02 15.31 5.27
C TYR A 218 -9.46 13.91 5.70
N TRP A 219 -10.76 13.62 5.67
CA TRP A 219 -11.27 12.24 5.70
C TRP A 219 -12.45 12.07 4.74
N SER A 220 -12.62 10.88 4.18
CA SER A 220 -13.78 10.54 3.37
C SER A 220 -14.12 9.06 3.43
N SER A 221 -15.41 8.76 3.62
CA SER A 221 -15.91 7.40 3.53
C SER A 221 -17.37 7.37 3.11
N SER A 222 -17.73 6.42 2.25
CA SER A 222 -19.11 6.11 1.89
C SER A 222 -19.56 4.71 2.32
N ARG A 223 -18.66 3.92 2.92
CA ARG A 223 -18.96 2.61 3.53
C ARG A 223 -18.84 2.75 5.04
N CYS A 224 -19.98 2.83 5.72
CA CYS A 224 -20.05 3.17 7.15
C CYS A 224 -19.99 1.92 8.03
N LEU A 225 -18.79 1.39 8.24
CA LEU A 225 -18.55 0.27 9.16
C LEU A 225 -18.41 0.79 10.58
N VAL A 226 -18.98 0.07 11.56
CA VAL A 226 -19.07 0.52 12.96
C VAL A 226 -17.69 0.84 13.53
N GLU A 227 -16.77 -0.14 13.55
CA GLU A 227 -15.43 0.03 14.12
C GLU A 227 -14.63 1.15 13.46
N ARG A 228 -14.68 1.21 12.11
CA ARG A 228 -14.01 2.26 11.32
C ARG A 228 -14.55 3.65 11.66
N ASN A 229 -15.86 3.79 11.77
CA ASN A 229 -16.51 5.06 12.08
C ASN A 229 -16.28 5.49 13.53
N GLU A 230 -16.26 4.55 14.48
CA GLU A 230 -15.93 4.85 15.87
C GLU A 230 -14.50 5.36 16.03
N LEU A 231 -13.54 4.71 15.37
CA LEU A 231 -12.15 5.19 15.33
C LEU A 231 -12.06 6.58 14.69
N ALA A 232 -12.67 6.77 13.52
CA ALA A 232 -12.69 8.07 12.85
C ALA A 232 -13.30 9.15 13.75
N LYS A 233 -14.45 8.88 14.39
CA LYS A 233 -15.14 9.84 15.27
C LYS A 233 -14.26 10.30 16.43
N LYS A 234 -13.47 9.40 17.04
CA LYS A 234 -12.52 9.75 18.10
C LYS A 234 -11.45 10.72 17.60
N ILE A 235 -10.86 10.45 16.43
CA ILE A 235 -9.81 11.30 15.85
C ILE A 235 -10.38 12.66 15.41
N LEU A 236 -11.53 12.67 14.71
CA LEU A 236 -12.22 13.87 14.25
C LEU A 236 -12.61 14.81 15.40
N GLY A 237 -12.89 14.26 16.60
CA GLY A 237 -13.19 15.04 17.80
C GLY A 237 -11.96 15.73 18.41
N LEU A 238 -10.75 15.32 18.02
CA LEU A 238 -9.49 15.80 18.60
C LEU A 238 -8.65 16.62 17.60
N VAL A 239 -8.79 16.38 16.29
CA VAL A 239 -8.05 17.09 15.23
C VAL A 239 -9.03 17.83 14.32
N PRO A 240 -8.83 19.13 14.03
CA PRO A 240 -9.66 19.87 13.08
C PRO A 240 -9.69 19.18 11.71
N THR A 241 -10.87 18.72 11.31
CA THR A 241 -11.04 17.81 10.17
C THR A 241 -12.25 18.15 9.32
N HIS A 242 -12.08 18.12 8.00
CA HIS A 242 -13.19 18.02 7.07
C HIS A 242 -13.43 16.56 6.69
N SER A 243 -14.67 16.13 6.86
CA SER A 243 -15.19 14.79 6.62
C SER A 243 -16.17 14.83 5.46
N PHE A 244 -15.77 14.19 4.36
CA PHE A 244 -16.52 14.03 3.13
C PHE A 244 -17.11 12.62 3.03
N GLY A 245 -17.83 12.33 1.94
CA GLY A 245 -18.50 11.04 1.78
C GLY A 245 -19.83 10.97 2.54
N LYS A 246 -20.41 9.77 2.64
CA LYS A 246 -21.68 9.56 3.35
C LYS A 246 -21.52 9.43 4.87
N CYS A 247 -20.36 9.00 5.34
CA CYS A 247 -20.11 8.69 6.76
C CYS A 247 -19.54 9.90 7.51
N LEU A 248 -20.11 10.22 8.68
CA LEU A 248 -19.75 11.38 9.52
C LEU A 248 -19.52 12.68 8.72
N ASN A 249 -20.27 12.91 7.65
CA ASN A 249 -20.08 14.08 6.81
C ASN A 249 -20.31 15.35 7.63
N ASN A 250 -19.33 16.25 7.64
CA ASN A 250 -19.41 17.52 8.38
C ASN A 250 -19.25 18.75 7.47
N VAL A 251 -19.09 18.54 6.16
CA VAL A 251 -18.96 19.61 5.16
C VAL A 251 -20.30 19.94 4.47
N GLY A 252 -21.31 19.09 4.61
CA GLY A 252 -22.65 19.30 4.07
C GLY A 252 -22.83 18.84 2.62
N GLY A 253 -22.15 17.76 2.20
CA GLY A 253 -22.34 17.16 0.88
C GLY A 253 -21.16 16.33 0.38
N LEU A 254 -21.40 15.50 -0.65
CA LEU A 254 -20.35 14.70 -1.29
C LEU A 254 -19.40 15.55 -2.13
N ASP A 255 -19.96 16.50 -2.89
CA ASP A 255 -19.22 17.34 -3.83
C ASP A 255 -18.90 18.73 -3.28
N LYS A 256 -19.07 18.95 -1.96
CA LYS A 256 -18.82 20.24 -1.30
C LYS A 256 -17.37 20.71 -1.51
N GLY A 257 -16.45 19.77 -1.70
CA GLY A 257 -15.05 20.06 -2.01
C GLY A 257 -14.88 20.95 -3.25
N LEU A 258 -15.77 20.88 -4.24
CA LEU A 258 -15.73 21.75 -5.42
C LEU A 258 -16.11 23.20 -5.13
N THR A 259 -17.00 23.43 -4.17
CA THR A 259 -17.31 24.78 -3.69
C THR A 259 -16.15 25.37 -2.90
N MET A 260 -15.48 24.53 -2.09
CA MET A 260 -14.33 24.95 -1.29
C MET A 260 -13.09 25.19 -2.16
N TYR A 261 -12.91 24.38 -3.21
CA TYR A 261 -11.74 24.38 -4.07
C TYR A 261 -12.14 24.34 -5.55
N PRO A 262 -12.53 25.49 -6.14
CA PRO A 262 -12.91 25.57 -7.56
C PRO A 262 -11.88 25.02 -8.57
N PRO A 263 -10.55 25.11 -8.33
CA PRO A 263 -9.56 24.49 -9.23
C PRO A 263 -9.66 22.96 -9.36
N CYS A 264 -10.40 22.30 -8.46
CA CYS A 264 -10.58 20.84 -8.47
C CYS A 264 -11.68 20.33 -9.42
N VAL A 265 -12.41 21.22 -10.08
CA VAL A 265 -13.37 20.82 -11.12
C VAL A 265 -12.61 20.20 -12.29
N LYS A 266 -12.96 18.96 -12.67
CA LYS A 266 -12.29 18.23 -13.77
C LYS A 266 -12.83 18.65 -15.14
N ASP A 267 -14.15 18.71 -15.26
CA ASP A 267 -14.88 19.07 -16.47
C ASP A 267 -16.11 19.86 -16.05
N SER A 268 -16.23 21.09 -16.55
CA SER A 268 -17.36 21.97 -16.24
C SER A 268 -18.63 21.61 -17.02
N SER A 269 -18.54 20.70 -18.01
CA SER A 269 -19.64 20.33 -18.90
C SER A 269 -20.43 19.10 -18.45
N SER A 270 -19.96 18.36 -17.45
CA SER A 270 -20.62 17.17 -16.92
C SER A 270 -20.93 17.29 -15.43
N SER A 271 -21.96 16.58 -14.96
CA SER A 271 -22.26 16.53 -13.53
C SER A 271 -21.07 15.91 -12.79
N PRO A 272 -20.50 16.63 -11.80
CA PRO A 272 -19.32 16.16 -11.11
C PRO A 272 -19.65 14.88 -10.32
N LYS A 273 -18.72 13.93 -10.33
CA LYS A 273 -18.78 12.79 -9.43
C LYS A 273 -17.76 12.99 -8.32
N TRP A 274 -18.12 12.57 -7.11
CA TRP A 274 -17.29 12.83 -5.92
C TRP A 274 -15.85 12.32 -6.05
N TRP A 275 -15.64 11.22 -6.78
CA TRP A 275 -14.31 10.64 -7.00
C TRP A 275 -13.46 11.42 -8.02
N ASP A 276 -14.05 12.27 -8.86
CA ASP A 276 -13.33 13.02 -9.90
C ASP A 276 -12.40 14.09 -9.31
N HIS A 277 -12.72 14.57 -8.11
CA HIS A 277 -12.02 15.68 -7.44
C HIS A 277 -11.41 15.29 -6.09
N LEU A 278 -11.55 14.02 -5.67
CA LEU A 278 -11.06 13.50 -4.39
C LEU A 278 -9.59 13.85 -4.13
N HIS A 279 -8.71 13.56 -5.09
CA HIS A 279 -7.26 13.80 -4.95
C HIS A 279 -6.94 15.29 -4.85
N CYS A 280 -7.53 16.10 -5.72
CA CYS A 280 -7.30 17.53 -5.71
C CYS A 280 -7.74 18.16 -4.38
N VAL A 281 -8.94 17.84 -3.90
CA VAL A 281 -9.44 18.37 -2.62
C VAL A 281 -8.56 17.91 -1.46
N MET A 282 -8.18 16.63 -1.42
CA MET A 282 -7.28 16.08 -0.41
C MET A 282 -5.93 16.81 -0.39
N SER A 283 -5.43 17.29 -1.54
CA SER A 283 -4.15 18.00 -1.64
C SER A 283 -4.09 19.34 -0.90
N HIS A 284 -5.23 19.92 -0.52
CA HIS A 284 -5.29 21.17 0.26
C HIS A 284 -5.08 20.95 1.76
N TYR A 285 -5.07 19.70 2.23
CA TYR A 285 -4.89 19.36 3.65
C TYR A 285 -3.46 18.91 3.92
N LYS A 286 -3.00 19.15 5.16
CA LYS A 286 -1.70 18.66 5.62
C LYS A 286 -1.74 17.14 5.81
N PHE A 287 -2.83 16.64 6.37
CA PHE A 287 -3.00 15.22 6.67
C PHE A 287 -4.22 14.63 5.96
N ALA A 288 -4.15 13.33 5.67
CA ALA A 288 -5.31 12.56 5.21
C ALA A 288 -5.45 11.31 6.07
N LEU A 289 -6.63 11.12 6.65
CA LEU A 289 -6.94 9.96 7.48
C LEU A 289 -7.24 8.75 6.58
N ALA A 290 -6.38 7.74 6.63
CA ALA A 290 -6.46 6.53 5.83
C ALA A 290 -6.75 5.31 6.73
N ILE A 291 -8.02 5.11 7.07
CA ILE A 291 -8.47 3.94 7.84
C ILE A 291 -9.02 2.90 6.88
N GLU A 292 -8.48 1.69 6.93
CA GLU A 292 -8.98 0.56 6.17
C GLU A 292 -10.32 0.04 6.68
N ASN A 293 -11.05 -0.66 5.82
CA ASN A 293 -12.29 -1.31 6.22
C ASN A 293 -12.06 -2.47 7.20
N THR A 294 -10.86 -3.06 7.17
CA THR A 294 -10.44 -4.17 8.02
C THR A 294 -8.93 -4.09 8.22
N MET A 295 -8.45 -4.34 9.43
CA MET A 295 -7.02 -4.31 9.77
C MET A 295 -6.43 -5.71 9.63
N THR A 296 -6.01 -6.06 8.41
CA THR A 296 -5.46 -7.38 8.08
C THR A 296 -4.08 -7.23 7.45
N GLU A 297 -3.19 -8.20 7.72
CA GLU A 297 -1.86 -8.27 7.12
C GLU A 297 -1.90 -8.11 5.59
N SER A 298 -1.01 -7.26 5.07
CA SER A 298 -0.85 -6.93 3.65
C SER A 298 -2.06 -6.26 2.97
N TYR A 299 -3.16 -6.03 3.67
CA TYR A 299 -4.32 -5.33 3.13
C TYR A 299 -4.13 -3.81 3.20
N VAL A 300 -3.36 -3.28 2.25
CA VAL A 300 -3.10 -1.85 2.06
C VAL A 300 -3.77 -1.40 0.77
N THR A 301 -4.76 -0.52 0.87
CA THR A 301 -5.58 -0.16 -0.28
C THR A 301 -5.30 1.26 -0.80
N GLU A 302 -6.09 1.66 -1.81
CA GLU A 302 -6.05 2.96 -2.45
C GLU A 302 -6.11 4.14 -1.47
N LYS A 303 -6.70 3.97 -0.27
CA LYS A 303 -6.85 5.04 0.73
C LYS A 303 -5.50 5.61 1.14
N LEU A 304 -4.52 4.74 1.40
CA LEU A 304 -3.17 5.16 1.76
C LEU A 304 -2.46 5.78 0.55
N PHE A 305 -2.56 5.13 -0.61
CA PHE A 305 -1.83 5.59 -1.80
C PHE A 305 -2.37 6.90 -2.36
N TYR A 306 -3.69 7.15 -2.28
CA TYR A 306 -4.29 8.44 -2.62
C TYR A 306 -3.81 9.56 -1.70
N ALA A 307 -3.66 9.28 -0.40
CA ALA A 307 -3.11 10.24 0.54
C ALA A 307 -1.67 10.62 0.17
N LEU A 308 -0.82 9.63 -0.12
CA LEU A 308 0.52 9.89 -0.64
C LEU A 308 0.45 10.69 -1.95
N ASP A 309 -0.35 10.30 -2.91
CA ASP A 309 -0.33 10.91 -4.24
C ASP A 309 -0.92 12.32 -4.26
N SER A 310 -1.84 12.64 -3.34
CA SER A 310 -2.36 13.99 -3.12
C SER A 310 -1.34 14.97 -2.50
N GLY A 311 -0.19 14.48 -2.03
CA GLY A 311 0.78 15.30 -1.31
C GLY A 311 0.34 15.68 0.10
N ALA A 312 -0.60 14.93 0.71
CA ALA A 312 -0.86 14.97 2.15
C ALA A 312 -0.03 13.87 2.86
N VAL A 313 0.16 14.01 4.17
CA VAL A 313 0.76 12.96 5.00
C VAL A 313 -0.34 12.01 5.47
N PRO A 314 -0.30 10.71 5.13
CA PRO A 314 -1.31 9.75 5.57
C PRO A 314 -1.20 9.49 7.07
N ILE A 315 -2.34 9.53 7.78
CA ILE A 315 -2.50 8.95 9.11
C ILE A 315 -3.19 7.61 8.93
N TYR A 316 -2.46 6.51 9.07
CA TYR A 316 -2.89 5.20 8.63
C TYR A 316 -3.32 4.28 9.78
N PHE A 317 -4.39 3.52 9.54
CA PHE A 317 -4.84 2.41 10.37
C PHE A 317 -5.31 1.25 9.47
N GLY A 318 -4.60 0.12 9.51
CA GLY A 318 -4.86 -0.99 8.60
C GLY A 318 -3.88 -2.14 8.80
N ALA A 319 -3.14 -2.50 7.75
CA ALA A 319 -2.20 -3.61 7.78
C ALA A 319 -1.07 -3.40 8.80
N PRO A 320 -0.80 -4.36 9.71
CA PRO A 320 0.27 -4.26 10.70
C PRO A 320 1.68 -4.21 10.08
N ASN A 321 1.84 -4.72 8.86
CA ASN A 321 3.07 -4.70 8.07
C ASN A 321 3.08 -3.59 6.99
N VAL A 322 2.30 -2.51 7.17
CA VAL A 322 2.21 -1.40 6.19
C VAL A 322 3.56 -0.81 5.77
N MET A 323 4.55 -0.82 6.65
CA MET A 323 5.90 -0.30 6.36
C MET A 323 6.62 -1.05 5.23
N ASP A 324 6.16 -2.26 4.88
CA ASP A 324 6.64 -2.98 3.70
C ASP A 324 6.16 -2.34 2.38
N PHE A 325 5.02 -1.65 2.41
CA PHE A 325 4.32 -1.14 1.23
C PHE A 325 4.54 0.34 0.98
N VAL A 326 5.32 1.03 1.82
CA VAL A 326 5.48 2.49 1.75
C VAL A 326 6.94 2.91 1.79
N PRO A 327 7.27 4.11 1.28
CA PRO A 327 8.59 4.69 1.45
C PRO A 327 8.93 4.91 2.94
N PRO A 328 10.22 5.05 3.28
CA PRO A 328 10.62 5.41 4.64
C PRO A 328 9.99 6.73 5.03
N HIS A 329 9.54 6.80 6.29
CA HIS A 329 9.05 8.03 6.91
C HIS A 329 7.98 8.75 6.07
N SER A 330 7.12 8.02 5.36
CA SER A 330 6.11 8.64 4.49
C SER A 330 4.70 8.69 5.09
N ILE A 331 4.48 8.01 6.21
CA ILE A 331 3.17 7.87 6.87
C ILE A 331 3.30 8.01 8.38
N ILE A 332 2.21 8.40 9.01
CA ILE A 332 2.00 8.29 10.46
C ILE A 332 1.21 7.00 10.70
N ASP A 333 1.86 5.97 11.24
CA ASP A 333 1.16 4.75 11.66
C ASP A 333 0.44 5.01 12.99
N GLY A 334 -0.87 5.27 12.91
CA GLY A 334 -1.68 5.62 14.06
C GLY A 334 -1.81 4.49 15.08
N SER A 335 -1.52 3.24 14.69
CA SER A 335 -1.54 2.09 15.59
C SER A 335 -0.35 2.04 16.57
N LYS A 336 0.68 2.88 16.35
CA LYS A 336 1.90 2.91 17.18
C LYS A 336 1.83 3.87 18.35
N PHE A 337 0.78 4.67 18.47
CA PHE A 337 0.59 5.61 19.58
C PHE A 337 -0.10 4.92 20.76
N GLY A 338 0.24 5.31 21.99
CA GLY A 338 -0.36 4.78 23.21
C GLY A 338 -1.83 5.18 23.38
N SER A 339 -2.24 6.30 22.79
CA SER A 339 -3.65 6.71 22.72
C SER A 339 -3.96 7.59 21.50
N ILE A 340 -5.25 7.82 21.24
CA ILE A 340 -5.70 8.72 20.17
C ILE A 340 -5.40 10.19 20.51
N GLU A 341 -5.37 10.56 21.79
CA GLU A 341 -4.99 11.87 22.28
C GLU A 341 -3.51 12.16 22.03
N GLU A 342 -2.66 11.15 22.22
CA GLU A 342 -1.22 11.23 21.90
C GLU A 342 -1.03 11.43 20.40
N LEU A 343 -1.69 10.62 19.56
CA LEU A 343 -1.69 10.80 18.11
C LEU A 343 -2.17 12.19 17.70
N ALA A 344 -3.28 12.67 18.27
CA ALA A 344 -3.82 13.99 17.95
C ALA A 344 -2.86 15.13 18.35
N SER A 345 -2.17 14.98 19.48
CA SER A 345 -1.15 15.94 19.94
C SER A 345 0.04 15.95 19.00
N TYR A 346 0.52 14.77 18.58
CA TYR A 346 1.58 14.64 17.59
C TYR A 346 1.21 15.29 16.25
N VAL A 347 0.01 15.03 15.74
CA VAL A 347 -0.47 15.59 14.46
C VAL A 347 -0.53 17.11 14.51
N LYS A 348 -1.00 17.71 15.62
CA LYS A 348 -1.03 19.16 15.80
C LYS A 348 0.37 19.75 15.89
N ALA A 349 1.26 19.16 16.68
CA ALA A 349 2.64 19.61 16.78
C ALA A 349 3.36 19.56 15.42
N LEU A 350 3.17 18.47 14.67
CA LEU A 350 3.71 18.32 13.32
C LEU A 350 3.12 19.32 12.32
N ALA A 351 1.85 19.71 12.49
CA ALA A 351 1.24 20.75 11.66
C ALA A 351 1.92 22.12 11.84
N ASP A 352 2.53 22.36 13.00
CA ASP A 352 3.21 23.59 13.36
C ASP A 352 4.74 23.46 13.29
N ASP A 353 5.26 22.44 12.59
CA ASP A 353 6.68 22.27 12.32
C ASP A 353 6.90 22.01 10.82
N PRO A 354 7.32 23.04 10.04
CA PRO A 354 7.50 22.91 8.60
C PRO A 354 8.66 21.97 8.24
N VAL A 355 9.67 21.85 9.09
CA VAL A 355 10.83 20.99 8.82
C VAL A 355 10.44 19.54 9.05
N ALA A 356 9.88 19.22 10.21
CA ALA A 356 9.43 17.86 10.51
C ALA A 356 8.35 17.39 9.54
N TYR A 357 7.39 18.27 9.19
CA TYR A 357 6.36 17.94 8.19
C TYR A 357 6.97 17.69 6.80
N ALA A 358 7.92 18.53 6.37
CA ALA A 358 8.58 18.37 5.08
C ALA A 358 9.37 17.07 4.96
N GLU A 359 9.93 16.55 6.07
CA GLU A 359 10.65 15.28 6.06
C GLU A 359 9.77 14.11 5.61
N TYR A 360 8.45 14.14 5.90
CA TYR A 360 7.49 13.14 5.42
C TYR A 360 7.35 13.07 3.88
N HIS A 361 7.86 14.08 3.18
CA HIS A 361 7.87 14.14 1.71
C HIS A 361 9.28 13.92 1.12
N ALA A 362 10.32 13.81 1.95
CA ALA A 362 11.72 13.78 1.51
C ALA A 362 12.02 12.57 0.61
N TRP A 363 11.42 11.41 0.88
CA TRP A 363 11.56 10.19 0.07
C TRP A 363 11.32 10.42 -1.43
N ARG A 364 10.43 11.37 -1.79
CA ARG A 364 10.11 11.70 -3.19
C ARG A 364 11.27 12.38 -3.90
N ARG A 365 11.90 13.34 -3.23
CA ARG A 365 12.95 14.19 -3.81
C ARG A 365 14.33 13.56 -3.68
N CYS A 366 14.55 12.83 -2.58
CA CYS A 366 15.82 12.17 -2.29
C CYS A 366 15.93 10.81 -2.97
N GLY A 367 14.84 10.27 -3.55
CA GLY A 367 14.87 8.99 -4.28
C GLY A 367 15.02 7.76 -3.38
N VAL A 368 14.73 7.88 -2.08
CA VAL A 368 14.74 6.74 -1.15
C VAL A 368 13.34 6.15 -1.10
N VAL A 369 13.02 5.29 -2.06
CA VAL A 369 11.68 4.71 -2.20
C VAL A 369 11.52 3.35 -1.51
N GLY A 370 12.63 2.67 -1.19
CA GLY A 370 12.60 1.33 -0.62
C GLY A 370 11.71 0.35 -1.41
N ASN A 371 10.90 -0.42 -0.68
CA ASN A 371 9.97 -1.40 -1.26
C ASN A 371 8.75 -0.76 -1.95
N TYR A 372 8.58 0.56 -1.90
CA TYR A 372 7.47 1.23 -2.59
C TYR A 372 7.53 1.04 -4.11
N GLY A 373 8.73 0.96 -4.68
CA GLY A 373 8.91 0.62 -6.09
C GLY A 373 8.33 -0.75 -6.43
N MET A 374 8.59 -1.76 -5.59
CA MET A 374 8.00 -3.09 -5.74
C MET A 374 6.49 -3.09 -5.50
N THR A 375 6.03 -2.27 -4.55
CA THR A 375 4.60 -2.09 -4.27
C THR A 375 3.86 -1.62 -5.51
N ARG A 376 4.38 -0.61 -6.21
CA ARG A 376 3.81 -0.13 -7.49
C ARG A 376 4.00 -1.16 -8.62
N ALA A 377 5.15 -1.83 -8.69
CA ALA A 377 5.45 -2.84 -9.70
C ALA A 377 4.57 -4.11 -9.60
N THR A 378 4.00 -4.38 -8.42
CA THR A 378 3.05 -5.49 -8.16
C THR A 378 1.59 -5.02 -8.10
N SER A 379 1.30 -3.80 -8.54
CA SER A 379 -0.07 -3.27 -8.56
C SER A 379 -0.89 -3.77 -9.74
N LEU A 380 -2.16 -3.34 -9.78
CA LEU A 380 -3.04 -3.52 -10.94
C LEU A 380 -2.44 -2.98 -12.24
N ASP A 381 -1.57 -1.98 -12.17
CA ASP A 381 -0.99 -1.34 -13.36
C ASP A 381 -0.24 -2.32 -14.26
N THR A 382 0.46 -3.25 -13.63
CA THR A 382 1.31 -4.25 -14.29
C THR A 382 0.65 -5.63 -14.33
N LEU A 383 -0.55 -5.77 -13.76
CA LEU A 383 -1.25 -7.04 -13.65
C LEU A 383 -1.45 -7.73 -15.01
N PRO A 384 -1.81 -7.04 -16.12
CA PRO A 384 -2.02 -7.71 -17.40
C PRO A 384 -0.81 -8.56 -17.82
N CYS A 385 0.39 -7.95 -17.85
CA CYS A 385 1.60 -8.67 -18.24
C CYS A 385 1.97 -9.80 -17.29
N ARG A 386 1.86 -9.57 -15.97
CA ARG A 386 2.19 -10.59 -14.96
C ARG A 386 1.22 -11.77 -15.00
N LEU A 387 -0.08 -11.50 -15.21
CA LEU A 387 -1.09 -12.54 -15.37
C LEU A 387 -0.88 -13.32 -16.68
N CYS A 388 -0.64 -12.65 -17.80
CA CYS A 388 -0.38 -13.31 -19.07
C CYS A 388 0.88 -14.18 -19.02
N ASP A 389 1.93 -13.76 -18.31
CA ASP A 389 3.11 -14.59 -18.06
C ASP A 389 2.75 -15.84 -17.24
N ALA A 390 1.95 -15.70 -16.18
CA ALA A 390 1.45 -16.84 -15.40
C ALA A 390 0.57 -17.81 -16.23
N VAL A 391 -0.27 -17.28 -17.11
CA VAL A 391 -1.10 -18.06 -18.05
C VAL A 391 -0.22 -18.78 -19.08
N SER A 392 0.77 -18.09 -19.66
CA SER A 392 1.73 -18.67 -20.62
C SER A 392 2.52 -19.81 -20.00
N LYS A 393 3.06 -19.63 -18.79
CA LYS A 393 3.78 -20.66 -18.02
C LYS A 393 2.94 -21.90 -17.73
N ARG A 394 1.62 -21.77 -17.70
CA ARG A 394 0.68 -22.89 -17.51
C ARG A 394 0.19 -23.50 -18.82
N GLY A 395 0.59 -22.98 -19.98
CA GLY A 395 0.23 -23.48 -21.30
C GLY A 395 -1.07 -22.90 -21.88
N GLY A 396 -1.64 -21.86 -21.27
CA GLY A 396 -2.89 -21.25 -21.71
C GLY A 396 -4.04 -22.26 -21.83
N ARG A 397 -4.88 -22.14 -22.86
CA ARG A 397 -5.97 -23.09 -23.13
C ARG A 397 -5.51 -24.52 -23.44
N ASN A 398 -4.23 -24.71 -23.78
CA ASN A 398 -3.64 -26.03 -24.03
C ASN A 398 -3.17 -26.73 -22.73
N ALA A 399 -3.34 -26.07 -21.58
CA ALA A 399 -3.03 -26.65 -20.28
C ALA A 399 -3.86 -27.92 -20.02
N LYS A 400 -3.20 -28.98 -19.51
CA LYS A 400 -3.87 -30.20 -19.05
C LYS A 400 -4.97 -29.84 -18.04
N ALA A 401 -6.18 -30.37 -18.21
CA ALA A 401 -7.23 -30.26 -17.21
C ALA A 401 -6.80 -31.02 -15.94
N LEU A 402 -6.94 -30.37 -14.78
CA LEU A 402 -6.68 -30.96 -13.46
C LEU A 402 -7.90 -31.69 -12.93
#